data_AF-A0A8T3DJ25-F1
#
_entry.id   AF-A0A8T3DJ25-F1
#
_cell.length_a   1.000
_cell.length_b   1.000
_cell.length_c   1.000
_cell.angle_alpha   90.00
_cell.angle_beta   90.00
_cell.angle_gamma   90.00
#
_symmetry.space_group_name_H-M   'P 1'
#
loop_
_entity.id
_entity.type
_entity.pdbx_description
1 polymer ?
#
loop_
_entity_poly.entity_id
_entity_poly.type
_entity_poly.pdbx_seq_one_letter_code
_entity_poly.pdbx_strand_id
1 'polypeptide(L)'
;MTLAGVDETTLCLFDVDGTLTAARQKATPAMDDFLKNLRQRVRVGVVGGSDFEKIKEQLGNDVVDKVDYVFAENGLVAYKDGKLVSVQNIQAYLGEDLLQDFINFCLNYMAKIKLPKKRGTFIEFRNGMLNISPVGRSCSQEERIEFFELDKKEHIRDKFVSVLREEFAGKGLSFSIGGQISFDVFPDGWDKRYCLGIVEKDSYEKIHFFGDKTKPVVMTMRSMQIPGPLGMKCPVQRTPYVSARNSSSNEGHV
;
A
#
# COMPACT_ATOMS: atom_id res chain seq x y z
N MET A 1 28.66 -13.60 -22.19
CA MET A 1 28.81 -12.13 -22.38
C MET A 1 28.00 -11.46 -21.29
N THR A 2 28.67 -10.99 -20.24
CA THR A 2 28.09 -10.12 -19.22
C THR A 2 27.70 -8.80 -19.91
N LEU A 3 26.42 -8.41 -19.82
CA LEU A 3 25.98 -7.10 -20.29
C LEU A 3 26.71 -6.03 -19.47
N ALA A 4 27.78 -5.46 -20.04
CA ALA A 4 28.45 -4.31 -19.46
C ALA A 4 27.47 -3.13 -19.50
N GLY A 5 26.99 -2.68 -18.33
CA GLY A 5 26.29 -1.40 -18.20
C GLY A 5 25.07 -1.33 -17.27
N VAL A 6 24.58 -2.44 -16.71
CA VAL A 6 23.50 -2.40 -15.71
C VAL A 6 24.11 -2.14 -14.33
N ASP A 7 23.70 -1.07 -13.67
CA ASP A 7 24.01 -0.81 -12.26
C ASP A 7 23.13 -1.72 -11.38
N GLU A 8 23.74 -2.76 -10.82
CA GLU A 8 23.08 -3.70 -9.91
C GLU A 8 22.99 -3.19 -8.47
N THR A 9 23.63 -2.08 -8.14
CA THR A 9 23.66 -1.50 -6.79
C THR A 9 22.51 -0.51 -6.55
N THR A 10 21.82 -0.09 -7.61
CA THR A 10 20.68 0.83 -7.55
C THR A 10 19.36 0.12 -7.89
N LEU A 11 18.35 0.33 -7.04
CA LEU A 11 16.97 -0.10 -7.25
C LEU A 11 16.03 1.11 -7.38
N CYS A 12 15.24 1.14 -8.45
CA CYS A 12 14.12 2.08 -8.60
C CYS A 12 12.80 1.36 -8.30
N LEU A 13 12.15 1.76 -7.21
CA LEU A 13 10.83 1.28 -6.79
C LEU A 13 9.73 2.29 -7.18
N PHE A 14 8.69 1.80 -7.82
CA PHE A 14 7.57 2.62 -8.28
C PHE A 14 6.27 2.20 -7.59
N ASP A 15 5.51 3.17 -7.12
CA ASP A 15 4.07 2.99 -6.90
C ASP A 15 3.36 2.72 -8.24
N VAL A 16 2.18 2.11 -8.20
CA VAL A 16 1.43 1.77 -9.43
C VAL A 16 0.46 2.90 -9.78
N ASP A 17 -0.60 3.04 -8.98
CA ASP A 17 -1.68 4.00 -9.21
C ASP A 17 -1.18 5.44 -9.06
N GLY A 18 -1.49 6.29 -10.05
CA GLY A 18 -1.10 7.70 -10.06
C GLY A 18 0.38 7.96 -10.37
N THR A 19 1.20 6.90 -10.45
CA THR A 19 2.65 6.99 -10.67
C THR A 19 3.04 6.35 -12.00
N LEU A 20 2.79 5.05 -12.18
CA LEU A 20 3.01 4.36 -13.46
C LEU A 20 1.77 4.42 -14.35
N THR A 21 0.58 4.41 -13.76
CA THR A 21 -0.68 4.45 -14.49
C THR A 21 -1.59 5.53 -13.93
N ALA A 22 -2.59 5.97 -14.72
CA ALA A 22 -3.74 6.63 -14.12
C ALA A 22 -4.43 5.65 -13.13
N ALA A 23 -5.07 6.17 -12.09
CA ALA A 23 -5.63 5.34 -11.03
C ALA A 23 -6.61 4.28 -11.59
N ARG A 24 -6.32 3.00 -11.32
CA ARG A 24 -7.05 1.82 -11.80
C ARG A 24 -7.15 1.69 -13.32
N GLN A 25 -6.22 2.28 -14.06
CA GLN A 25 -6.12 2.17 -15.51
C GLN A 25 -4.87 1.39 -15.92
N LYS A 26 -4.84 0.95 -17.17
CA LYS A 26 -3.66 0.30 -17.77
C LYS A 26 -2.52 1.29 -17.99
N ALA A 27 -1.28 0.79 -17.90
CA ALA A 27 -0.10 1.51 -18.34
C ALA A 27 -0.19 1.83 -19.84
N THR A 28 0.35 2.97 -20.22
CA THR A 28 0.48 3.33 -21.63
C THR A 28 1.65 2.57 -22.24
N PRO A 29 1.65 2.32 -23.57
CA PRO A 29 2.79 1.69 -24.24
C PRO A 29 4.12 2.43 -23.99
N ALA A 30 4.07 3.77 -23.94
CA ALA A 30 5.24 4.59 -23.64
C ALA A 30 5.80 4.36 -22.22
N MET A 31 4.95 4.11 -21.22
CA MET A 31 5.40 3.77 -19.87
C MET A 31 6.00 2.36 -19.82
N ASP A 32 5.40 1.40 -20.52
CA ASP A 32 5.94 0.05 -20.65
C ASP A 32 7.33 0.06 -21.29
N ASP A 33 7.52 0.84 -22.36
CA ASP A 33 8.82 0.99 -23.02
C ASP A 33 9.83 1.71 -22.14
N PHE A 34 9.39 2.70 -21.36
CA PHE A 34 10.23 3.37 -20.36
C PHE A 34 10.75 2.37 -19.31
N LEU A 35 9.88 1.56 -18.72
CA LEU A 35 10.28 0.57 -17.70
C LEU A 35 11.25 -0.47 -18.26
N LYS A 36 11.01 -0.96 -19.49
CA LYS A 36 11.93 -1.89 -20.17
C LYS A 36 13.31 -1.26 -20.38
N ASN A 37 13.35 -0.02 -20.87
CA ASN A 37 14.60 0.70 -21.10
C ASN A 37 15.33 1.03 -19.79
N LEU A 38 14.58 1.36 -18.72
CA LEU A 38 15.15 1.62 -17.40
C LEU A 38 15.79 0.37 -16.80
N ARG A 39 15.15 -0.80 -16.96
CA ARG A 39 15.68 -2.08 -16.49
C ARG A 39 17.00 -2.48 -17.15
N GLN A 40 17.30 -1.95 -18.33
CA GLN A 40 18.62 -2.12 -18.96
C GLN A 40 19.72 -1.26 -18.33
N ARG A 41 19.40 -0.43 -17.32
CA ARG A 41 20.34 0.48 -16.66
C ARG A 41 20.42 0.27 -15.16
N VAL A 42 19.30 -0.04 -14.50
CA VAL A 42 19.20 -0.23 -13.05
C VAL A 42 18.19 -1.34 -12.74
N ARG A 43 18.16 -1.83 -11.50
CA ARG A 43 17.08 -2.73 -11.06
C ARG A 43 15.78 -1.93 -10.90
N VAL A 44 14.67 -2.56 -11.29
CA VAL A 44 13.34 -1.95 -11.28
C VAL A 44 12.39 -2.83 -10.49
N GLY A 45 11.62 -2.22 -9.59
CA GLY A 45 10.54 -2.90 -8.90
C GLY A 45 9.27 -2.05 -8.84
N VAL A 46 8.14 -2.71 -8.68
CA VAL A 46 6.84 -2.06 -8.48
C VAL A 46 6.26 -2.47 -7.14
N VAL A 47 5.61 -1.55 -6.44
CA VAL A 47 4.94 -1.80 -5.16
C VAL A 47 3.54 -1.19 -5.13
N GLY A 48 2.54 -2.05 -4.99
CA GLY A 48 1.13 -1.65 -4.94
C GLY A 48 0.44 -2.21 -3.69
N GLY A 49 -0.52 -1.46 -3.16
CA GLY A 49 -1.39 -1.94 -2.07
C GLY A 49 -2.52 -2.87 -2.55
N SER A 50 -2.70 -2.98 -3.87
CA SER A 50 -3.64 -3.89 -4.50
C SER A 50 -3.13 -5.33 -4.50
N ASP A 51 -4.05 -6.29 -4.67
CA ASP A 51 -3.70 -7.68 -4.99
C ASP A 51 -2.91 -7.77 -6.32
N PHE A 52 -2.28 -8.93 -6.52
CA PHE A 52 -1.40 -9.17 -7.66
C PHE A 52 -2.15 -9.15 -9.01
N GLU A 53 -3.39 -9.65 -9.07
CA GLU A 53 -4.16 -9.67 -10.31
C GLU A 53 -4.49 -8.25 -10.78
N LYS A 54 -4.82 -7.32 -9.88
CA LYS A 54 -4.96 -5.90 -10.24
C LYS A 54 -3.67 -5.30 -10.78
N ILE A 55 -2.53 -5.62 -10.18
CA ILE A 55 -1.24 -5.14 -10.71
C ILE A 55 -1.02 -5.68 -12.14
N LYS A 56 -1.38 -6.94 -12.42
CA LYS A 56 -1.32 -7.51 -13.78
C LYS A 56 -2.31 -6.87 -14.74
N GLU A 57 -3.53 -6.55 -14.30
CA GLU A 57 -4.49 -5.81 -15.11
C GLU A 57 -3.92 -4.46 -15.56
N GLN A 58 -3.16 -3.79 -14.69
CA GLN A 58 -2.58 -2.47 -14.94
C GLN A 58 -1.28 -2.51 -15.74
N LEU A 59 -0.36 -3.42 -15.43
CA LEU A 59 1.01 -3.44 -15.97
C LEU A 59 1.25 -4.59 -16.98
N GLY A 60 0.24 -5.41 -17.23
CA GLY A 60 0.28 -6.58 -18.11
C GLY A 60 0.49 -7.89 -17.34
N ASN A 61 0.03 -8.98 -17.96
CA ASN A 61 0.13 -10.33 -17.38
C ASN A 61 1.58 -10.81 -17.20
N ASP A 62 2.50 -10.24 -17.97
CA ASP A 62 3.93 -10.51 -17.99
C ASP A 62 4.72 -9.53 -17.09
N VAL A 63 4.06 -8.80 -16.19
CA VAL A 63 4.73 -7.81 -15.30
C VAL A 63 5.88 -8.42 -14.50
N VAL A 64 5.74 -9.66 -14.04
CA VAL A 64 6.80 -10.37 -13.28
C VAL A 64 8.05 -10.67 -14.11
N ASP A 65 7.92 -10.68 -15.43
CA ASP A 65 9.03 -10.85 -16.37
C ASP A 65 9.57 -9.49 -16.84
N LYS A 66 8.78 -8.41 -16.75
CA LYS A 66 9.17 -7.04 -17.15
C LYS A 66 10.04 -6.33 -16.13
N VAL A 67 9.85 -6.58 -14.83
CA VAL A 67 10.58 -5.93 -13.73
C VAL A 67 11.27 -6.95 -12.84
N ASP A 68 12.26 -6.51 -12.06
CA ASP A 68 13.01 -7.39 -11.17
C ASP A 68 12.20 -7.73 -9.90
N TYR A 69 11.36 -6.82 -9.41
CA TYR A 69 10.46 -7.05 -8.28
C TYR A 69 9.01 -6.64 -8.56
N VAL A 70 8.07 -7.48 -8.10
CA VAL A 70 6.65 -7.13 -8.01
C VAL A 70 6.18 -7.35 -6.58
N PHE A 71 5.86 -6.27 -5.88
CA PHE A 71 5.33 -6.27 -4.53
C PHE A 71 3.83 -5.95 -4.56
N ALA A 72 3.01 -6.99 -4.51
CA ALA A 72 1.57 -6.87 -4.31
C ALA A 72 1.25 -6.81 -2.81
N GLU A 73 0.12 -6.19 -2.46
CA GLU A 73 -0.32 -5.99 -1.08
C GLU A 73 0.81 -5.41 -0.20
N ASN A 74 1.45 -4.32 -0.68
CA ASN A 74 2.61 -3.66 -0.05
C ASN A 74 3.88 -4.53 0.10
N GLY A 75 3.93 -5.70 -0.51
CA GLY A 75 5.04 -6.65 -0.43
C GLY A 75 4.73 -7.90 0.38
N LEU A 76 3.50 -8.06 0.88
CA LEU A 76 3.07 -9.31 1.51
C LEU A 76 3.05 -10.46 0.51
N VAL A 77 2.78 -10.16 -0.76
CA VAL A 77 3.01 -11.07 -1.88
C VAL A 77 4.11 -10.46 -2.74
N ALA A 78 5.26 -11.12 -2.79
CA ALA A 78 6.44 -10.61 -3.48
C ALA A 78 6.94 -11.59 -4.52
N TYR A 79 7.17 -11.09 -5.72
CA TYR A 79 7.89 -11.78 -6.79
C TYR A 79 9.24 -11.11 -7.00
N LYS A 80 10.27 -11.92 -7.25
CA LYS A 80 11.60 -11.50 -7.66
C LYS A 80 12.06 -12.36 -8.83
N ASP A 81 12.55 -11.74 -9.90
CA ASP A 81 13.05 -12.43 -11.10
C ASP A 81 12.06 -13.50 -11.63
N GLY A 82 10.78 -13.12 -11.75
CA GLY A 82 9.70 -14.01 -12.19
C GLY A 82 9.23 -15.06 -11.17
N LYS A 83 9.87 -15.16 -9.99
CA LYS A 83 9.58 -16.19 -8.98
C LYS A 83 8.92 -15.61 -7.74
N LEU A 84 7.93 -16.33 -7.21
CA LEU A 84 7.33 -16.00 -5.92
C LEU A 84 8.35 -16.22 -4.80
N VAL A 85 8.66 -15.17 -4.04
CA VAL A 85 9.67 -15.20 -2.97
C VAL A 85 9.10 -15.02 -1.56
N SER A 86 7.92 -14.43 -1.43
CA SER A 86 7.26 -14.28 -0.13
C SER A 86 5.75 -14.23 -0.30
N VAL A 87 5.04 -14.94 0.58
CA VAL A 87 3.61 -14.77 0.83
C VAL A 87 3.44 -14.70 2.34
N GLN A 88 2.85 -13.62 2.81
CA GLN A 88 2.61 -13.37 4.22
C GLN A 88 1.13 -13.07 4.41
N ASN A 89 0.55 -13.69 5.43
CA ASN A 89 -0.86 -13.54 5.76
C ASN A 89 -1.01 -13.08 7.22
N ILE A 90 -2.03 -12.26 7.46
CA ILE A 90 -2.24 -11.60 8.76
C ILE A 90 -2.44 -12.60 9.91
N GLN A 91 -3.08 -13.73 9.64
CA GLN A 91 -3.33 -14.79 10.61
C GLN A 91 -2.02 -15.42 11.13
N ALA A 92 -1.11 -15.77 10.21
CA ALA A 92 0.19 -16.34 10.56
C ALA A 92 1.08 -15.35 11.30
N TYR A 93 0.91 -14.05 11.06
CA TYR A 93 1.69 -13.00 11.73
C TYR A 93 1.16 -12.67 13.13
N LEU A 94 -0.15 -12.44 13.28
CA LEU A 94 -0.75 -12.04 14.56
C LEU A 94 -1.07 -13.22 15.49
N GLY A 95 -1.26 -14.41 14.91
CA GLY A 95 -1.79 -15.58 15.62
C GLY A 95 -3.31 -15.52 15.79
N GLU A 96 -3.90 -16.69 16.04
CA GLU A 96 -5.35 -16.85 16.19
C GLU A 96 -5.91 -16.11 17.40
N ASP A 97 -5.23 -16.15 18.54
CA ASP A 97 -5.76 -15.59 19.78
C ASP A 97 -6.02 -14.08 19.65
N LEU A 98 -5.01 -13.31 19.20
CA LEU A 98 -5.16 -11.86 19.01
C LEU A 98 -6.18 -11.53 17.92
N LEU A 99 -6.22 -12.33 16.85
CA LEU A 99 -7.13 -12.13 15.74
C LEU A 99 -8.59 -12.35 16.16
N GLN A 100 -8.85 -13.40 16.94
CA GLN A 100 -10.18 -13.69 17.47
C GLN A 100 -10.60 -12.65 18.51
N ASP A 101 -9.71 -12.23 19.41
CA ASP A 101 -9.98 -11.14 20.35
C ASP A 101 -10.40 -9.86 19.60
N PHE A 102 -9.66 -9.50 18.55
CA PHE A 102 -9.96 -8.35 17.71
C PHE A 102 -11.31 -8.48 17.00
N ILE A 103 -11.56 -9.62 16.34
CA ILE A 103 -12.81 -9.87 15.61
C ILE A 103 -14.01 -9.82 16.56
N ASN A 104 -13.91 -10.49 17.71
CA ASN A 104 -14.97 -10.53 18.71
C ASN A 104 -15.26 -9.13 19.29
N PHE A 105 -14.21 -8.35 19.56
CA PHE A 105 -14.37 -6.96 19.98
C PHE A 105 -15.12 -6.14 18.92
N CYS A 106 -14.71 -6.23 17.65
CA CYS A 106 -15.37 -5.53 16.56
C CYS A 106 -16.85 -5.91 16.41
N LEU A 107 -17.17 -7.20 16.47
CA LEU A 107 -18.55 -7.69 16.41
C LEU A 107 -19.39 -7.14 17.57
N ASN A 108 -18.88 -7.21 18.80
CA ASN A 108 -19.54 -6.70 19.99
C ASN A 108 -19.75 -5.19 19.96
N TYR A 109 -18.75 -4.43 19.49
CA TYR A 109 -18.86 -2.99 19.36
C TYR A 109 -19.91 -2.62 18.30
N MET A 110 -19.84 -3.23 17.11
CA MET A 110 -20.79 -2.97 16.03
C MET A 110 -22.22 -3.40 16.37
N ALA A 111 -22.43 -4.40 17.22
CA ALA A 111 -23.75 -4.79 17.70
C ALA A 111 -24.46 -3.65 18.44
N LYS A 112 -23.71 -2.79 19.14
CA LYS A 112 -24.22 -1.66 19.93
C LYS A 112 -24.48 -0.39 19.11
N ILE A 113 -23.86 -0.26 17.93
CA ILE A 113 -24.09 0.89 17.05
C ILE A 113 -25.45 0.73 16.37
N LYS A 114 -26.36 1.70 16.54
CA LYS A 114 -27.60 1.77 15.76
C LYS A 114 -27.38 2.67 14.54
N LEU A 115 -27.60 2.12 13.35
CA LEU A 115 -27.52 2.84 12.08
C LEU A 115 -28.91 2.82 11.41
N PRO A 116 -29.21 3.78 10.51
CA PRO A 116 -30.42 3.73 9.70
C PRO A 116 -30.54 2.42 8.92
N LYS A 117 -29.41 1.93 8.40
CA LYS A 117 -29.31 0.68 7.64
C LYS A 117 -28.06 -0.09 8.05
N LYS A 118 -28.18 -1.41 8.14
CA LYS A 118 -27.08 -2.37 8.20
C LYS A 118 -27.31 -3.43 7.13
N ARG A 119 -26.23 -3.92 6.54
CA ARG A 119 -26.25 -4.95 5.49
C ARG A 119 -25.43 -6.15 5.95
N GLY A 120 -24.47 -6.60 5.16
CA GLY A 120 -23.58 -7.71 5.50
C GLY A 120 -22.12 -7.37 5.20
N THR A 121 -21.23 -8.31 5.51
CA THR A 121 -19.78 -8.15 5.35
C THR A 121 -19.26 -6.97 6.18
N PHE A 122 -19.49 -7.03 7.49
CA PHE A 122 -19.01 -6.03 8.46
C PHE A 122 -17.51 -6.15 8.73
N ILE A 123 -16.99 -7.36 8.63
CA ILE A 123 -15.57 -7.68 8.71
C ILE A 123 -15.24 -8.47 7.44
N GLU A 124 -14.37 -7.92 6.62
CA GLU A 124 -13.85 -8.59 5.43
C GLU A 124 -12.41 -8.98 5.69
N PHE A 125 -12.15 -10.29 5.69
CA PHE A 125 -10.83 -10.85 5.86
C PHE A 125 -10.08 -10.80 4.53
N ARG A 126 -8.93 -10.11 4.51
CA ARG A 126 -8.01 -10.10 3.37
C ARG A 126 -6.67 -10.68 3.80
N ASN A 127 -5.82 -10.99 2.83
CA ASN A 127 -4.52 -11.60 3.09
C ASN A 127 -3.66 -10.71 4.01
N GLY A 128 -3.59 -9.40 3.72
CA GLY A 128 -2.81 -8.45 4.53
C GLY A 128 -3.51 -7.69 5.65
N MET A 129 -4.84 -7.79 5.76
CA MET A 129 -5.59 -6.86 6.61
C MET A 129 -7.01 -7.35 6.88
N LEU A 130 -7.64 -6.76 7.89
CA LEU A 130 -9.08 -6.79 8.08
C LEU A 130 -9.67 -5.45 7.64
N ASN A 131 -10.74 -5.48 6.85
CA ASN A 131 -11.53 -4.28 6.56
C ASN A 131 -12.81 -4.30 7.40
N ILE A 132 -13.02 -3.27 8.20
CA ILE A 132 -14.15 -3.14 9.12
C ILE A 132 -15.11 -2.08 8.60
N SER A 133 -16.38 -2.43 8.42
CA SER A 133 -17.43 -1.55 7.92
C SER A 133 -18.68 -1.60 8.81
N PRO A 134 -18.99 -0.54 9.57
CA PRO A 134 -20.17 -0.52 10.45
C PRO A 134 -21.51 -0.71 9.72
N VAL A 135 -21.65 -0.14 8.51
CA VAL A 135 -22.85 -0.33 7.65
C VAL A 135 -22.85 -1.69 6.95
N GLY A 136 -21.68 -2.29 6.75
CA GLY A 136 -21.47 -3.51 5.98
C GLY A 136 -21.15 -3.21 4.51
N ARG A 137 -20.15 -3.92 3.94
CA ARG A 137 -19.67 -3.68 2.57
C ARG A 137 -20.68 -4.04 1.47
N SER A 138 -21.67 -4.87 1.77
CA SER A 138 -22.71 -5.26 0.82
C SER A 138 -23.84 -4.22 0.68
N CYS A 139 -23.58 -2.95 1.03
CA CYS A 139 -24.53 -1.85 0.88
C CYS A 139 -24.58 -1.31 -0.56
N SER A 140 -25.71 -0.71 -0.93
CA SER A 140 -25.84 -0.02 -2.23
C SER A 140 -24.99 1.25 -2.27
N GLN A 141 -24.86 1.84 -3.46
CA GLN A 141 -24.14 3.11 -3.61
C GLN A 141 -24.87 4.26 -2.89
N GLU A 142 -26.20 4.28 -2.92
CA GLU A 142 -27.01 5.27 -2.18
C GLU A 142 -26.80 5.13 -0.67
N GLU A 143 -26.83 3.89 -0.16
CA GLU A 143 -26.62 3.58 1.26
C GLU A 143 -25.20 3.94 1.73
N ARG A 144 -24.21 3.74 0.85
CA ARG A 144 -22.82 4.16 1.08
C ARG A 144 -22.71 5.67 1.23
N ILE A 145 -23.41 6.45 0.39
CA ILE A 145 -23.42 7.92 0.48
C ILE A 145 -24.13 8.36 1.77
N GLU A 146 -25.29 7.77 2.08
CA GLU A 146 -26.05 8.04 3.30
C GLU A 146 -25.20 7.78 4.55
N PHE A 147 -24.53 6.62 4.62
CA PHE A 147 -23.62 6.32 5.73
C PHE A 147 -22.45 7.30 5.80
N PHE A 148 -21.87 7.67 4.66
CA PHE A 148 -20.73 8.60 4.64
C PHE A 148 -21.10 9.98 5.19
N GLU A 149 -22.27 10.51 4.84
CA GLU A 149 -22.75 11.79 5.37
C GLU A 149 -23.14 11.70 6.86
N LEU A 150 -23.66 10.54 7.30
CA LEU A 150 -23.90 10.29 8.73
C LEU A 150 -22.58 10.21 9.51
N ASP A 151 -21.62 9.45 9.01
CA ASP A 151 -20.32 9.25 9.63
C ASP A 151 -19.52 10.56 9.76
N LYS A 152 -19.62 11.47 8.78
CA LYS A 152 -19.05 12.83 8.90
C LYS A 152 -19.65 13.64 10.06
N LYS A 153 -20.94 13.45 10.35
CA LYS A 153 -21.64 14.19 11.41
C LYS A 153 -21.42 13.56 12.79
N GLU A 154 -21.45 12.23 12.84
CA GLU A 154 -21.44 11.48 14.10
C GLU A 154 -20.06 10.90 14.45
N HIS A 155 -19.10 10.96 13.53
CA HIS A 155 -17.73 10.44 13.68
C HIS A 155 -17.70 8.96 14.10
N ILE A 156 -18.54 8.13 13.48
CA ILE A 156 -18.75 6.74 13.89
C ILE A 156 -17.46 5.93 13.76
N ARG A 157 -16.79 6.00 12.60
CA ARG A 157 -15.53 5.30 12.35
C ARG A 157 -14.39 5.84 13.19
N ASP A 158 -14.27 7.16 13.34
CA ASP A 158 -13.24 7.78 14.18
C ASP A 158 -13.36 7.33 15.65
N LYS A 159 -14.56 7.37 16.22
CA LYS A 159 -14.83 6.89 17.58
C LYS A 159 -14.50 5.41 17.73
N PHE A 160 -14.91 4.59 16.75
CA PHE A 160 -14.63 3.16 16.78
C PHE A 160 -13.12 2.88 16.72
N VAL A 161 -12.39 3.54 15.82
CA VAL A 161 -10.93 3.42 15.73
C VAL A 161 -10.24 3.91 17.00
N SER A 162 -10.73 4.98 17.64
CA SER A 162 -10.18 5.47 18.92
C SER A 162 -10.27 4.40 20.00
N VAL A 163 -11.44 3.79 20.15
CA VAL A 163 -11.65 2.71 21.13
C VAL A 163 -10.78 1.49 20.82
N LEU A 164 -10.66 1.10 19.55
CA LEU A 164 -9.78 -0.02 19.15
C LEU A 164 -8.31 0.27 19.42
N ARG A 165 -7.85 1.52 19.24
CA ARG A 165 -6.47 1.91 19.55
C ARG A 165 -6.16 1.83 21.04
N GLU A 166 -7.12 2.16 21.89
CA GLU A 166 -6.98 2.03 23.35
C GLU A 166 -6.99 0.57 23.78
N GLU A 167 -7.95 -0.22 23.31
CA GLU A 167 -8.11 -1.64 23.66
C GLU A 167 -6.91 -2.48 23.23
N PHE A 168 -6.41 -2.26 22.01
CA PHE A 168 -5.31 -3.03 21.41
C PHE A 168 -3.96 -2.29 21.47
N ALA A 169 -3.82 -1.33 22.40
CA ALA A 169 -2.57 -0.60 22.58
C ALA A 169 -1.41 -1.56 22.84
N GLY A 170 -0.31 -1.39 22.11
CA GLY A 170 0.89 -2.23 22.23
C GLY A 170 0.79 -3.62 21.61
N LYS A 171 -0.31 -3.96 20.93
CA LYS A 171 -0.49 -5.25 20.22
C LYS A 171 0.01 -5.23 18.77
N GLY A 172 0.65 -4.15 18.34
CA GLY A 172 1.24 -4.05 17.00
C GLY A 172 0.21 -3.89 15.88
N LEU A 173 -0.91 -3.19 16.13
CA LEU A 173 -1.97 -2.96 15.16
C LEU A 173 -2.03 -1.49 14.73
N SER A 174 -2.09 -1.28 13.42
CA SER A 174 -2.29 -0.01 12.77
C SER A 174 -3.69 0.08 12.15
N PHE A 175 -4.25 1.29 12.15
CA PHE A 175 -5.62 1.57 11.69
C PHE A 175 -5.61 2.71 10.68
N SER A 176 -6.24 2.49 9.52
CA SER A 176 -6.37 3.49 8.46
C SER A 176 -7.83 3.70 8.08
N ILE A 177 -8.38 4.87 8.39
CA ILE A 177 -9.71 5.27 7.92
C ILE A 177 -9.60 5.69 6.46
N GLY A 178 -10.25 4.94 5.58
CA GLY A 178 -10.16 5.12 4.14
C GLY A 178 -11.50 4.87 3.44
N GLY A 179 -11.75 5.63 2.37
CA GLY A 179 -13.02 5.56 1.64
C GLY A 179 -14.22 6.02 2.46
N GLN A 180 -15.40 5.55 2.06
CA GLN A 180 -16.68 6.11 2.55
C GLN A 180 -17.31 5.33 3.70
N ILE A 181 -17.03 4.03 3.83
CA ILE A 181 -17.83 3.13 4.68
C ILE A 181 -17.03 2.28 5.66
N SER A 182 -15.70 2.30 5.57
CA SER A 182 -14.84 1.35 6.27
C SER A 182 -13.55 1.98 6.78
N PHE A 183 -12.80 1.19 7.54
CA PHE A 183 -11.40 1.41 7.86
C PHE A 183 -10.66 0.06 7.80
N ASP A 184 -9.37 0.12 7.54
CA ASP A 184 -8.50 -1.05 7.47
C ASP A 184 -7.70 -1.21 8.76
N VAL A 185 -7.50 -2.46 9.18
CA VAL A 185 -6.65 -2.88 10.30
C VAL A 185 -5.61 -3.84 9.80
N PHE A 186 -4.35 -3.56 10.10
CA PHE A 186 -3.21 -4.34 9.65
C PHE A 186 -2.08 -4.26 10.69
N PRO A 187 -1.15 -5.22 10.71
CA PRO A 187 0.00 -5.15 11.59
C PRO A 187 0.87 -3.91 11.34
N ASP A 188 1.50 -3.39 12.39
CA ASP A 188 2.40 -2.25 12.29
C ASP A 188 3.52 -2.52 11.27
N GLY A 189 3.75 -1.55 10.38
CA GLY A 189 4.76 -1.66 9.33
C GLY A 189 4.31 -2.41 8.06
N TRP A 190 3.08 -2.94 7.98
CA TRP A 190 2.51 -3.54 6.77
C TRP A 190 2.00 -2.51 5.74
N ASP A 191 2.56 -1.30 5.77
CA ASP A 191 2.44 -0.34 4.66
C ASP A 191 3.53 -0.61 3.60
N LYS A 192 3.66 0.26 2.59
CA LYS A 192 4.63 0.08 1.50
C LYS A 192 6.08 -0.10 1.95
N ARG A 193 6.42 0.26 3.20
CA ARG A 193 7.76 0.00 3.76
C ARG A 193 8.02 -1.48 3.99
N TYR A 194 6.98 -2.33 4.06
CA TYR A 194 7.13 -3.78 4.25
C TYR A 194 8.06 -4.41 3.20
N CYS A 195 7.94 -4.01 1.93
CA CYS A 195 8.79 -4.53 0.87
C CYS A 195 10.29 -4.24 1.08
N LEU A 196 10.64 -3.20 1.83
CA LEU A 196 12.04 -2.85 2.10
C LEU A 196 12.74 -3.95 2.90
N GLY A 197 12.06 -4.61 3.84
CA GLY A 197 12.65 -5.74 4.57
C GLY A 197 12.93 -6.97 3.70
N ILE A 198 12.27 -7.07 2.53
CA ILE A 198 12.58 -8.11 1.53
C ILE A 198 13.82 -7.69 0.73
N VAL A 199 13.85 -6.43 0.28
CA VAL A 199 14.92 -5.84 -0.53
C VAL A 199 16.24 -5.70 0.24
N GLU A 200 16.19 -5.48 1.56
CA GLU A 200 17.39 -5.36 2.41
C GLU A 200 18.33 -6.57 2.29
N LYS A 201 17.78 -7.75 2.03
CA LYS A 201 18.56 -8.99 1.83
C LYS A 201 19.48 -8.93 0.61
N ASP A 202 19.19 -8.04 -0.33
CA ASP A 202 19.88 -7.91 -1.61
C ASP A 202 20.94 -6.78 -1.62
N SER A 203 21.12 -6.09 -0.48
CA SER A 203 22.25 -5.18 -0.23
C SER A 203 22.44 -4.05 -1.27
N TYR A 204 21.36 -3.46 -1.77
CA TYR A 204 21.42 -2.28 -2.65
C TYR A 204 22.06 -1.08 -1.95
N GLU A 205 22.94 -0.36 -2.64
CA GLU A 205 23.53 0.89 -2.16
C GLU A 205 22.52 2.04 -2.17
N LYS A 206 21.63 2.07 -3.17
CA LYS A 206 20.64 3.13 -3.37
C LYS A 206 19.28 2.56 -3.73
N ILE A 207 18.25 3.06 -3.07
CA ILE A 207 16.85 2.75 -3.39
C ILE A 207 16.13 4.08 -3.66
N HIS A 208 15.70 4.29 -4.90
CA HIS A 208 14.88 5.42 -5.30
C HIS A 208 13.42 5.01 -5.30
N PHE A 209 12.58 5.70 -4.54
CA PHE A 209 11.14 5.48 -4.52
C PHE A 209 10.40 6.60 -5.26
N PHE A 210 9.53 6.22 -6.19
CA PHE A 210 8.67 7.12 -6.96
C PHE A 210 7.20 6.87 -6.60
N GLY A 211 6.48 7.92 -6.20
CA GLY A 211 5.07 7.81 -5.81
C GLY A 211 4.33 9.16 -5.85
N ASP A 212 3.04 9.14 -6.17
CA ASP A 212 2.17 10.32 -6.28
C ASP A 212 1.72 10.86 -4.91
N LYS A 213 1.48 9.96 -3.95
CA LYS A 213 0.99 10.27 -2.59
C LYS A 213 2.11 10.28 -1.55
N THR A 214 3.11 11.13 -1.75
CA THR A 214 4.29 11.26 -0.86
C THR A 214 4.16 12.36 0.21
N LYS A 215 2.98 12.99 0.33
CA LYS A 215 2.75 14.03 1.35
C LYS A 215 3.14 13.48 2.74
N PRO A 216 3.86 14.27 3.56
CA PRO A 216 4.24 13.84 4.89
C PRO A 216 2.99 13.56 5.71
N VAL A 217 2.77 12.29 6.04
CA VAL A 217 1.86 11.94 7.13
C VAL A 217 2.55 12.47 8.39
N VAL A 218 1.92 13.43 9.07
CA VAL A 218 2.39 13.92 10.37
C VAL A 218 2.27 12.76 11.36
N MET A 219 3.32 11.94 11.46
CA MET A 219 3.53 11.05 12.59
C MET A 219 4.50 11.76 13.52
N THR A 220 4.01 12.12 14.70
CA THR A 220 4.81 12.69 15.79
C THR A 220 6.00 11.76 16.04
N MET A 221 7.22 12.28 15.98
CA MET A 221 8.45 11.53 16.27
C MET A 221 8.49 11.10 17.75
N ARG A 222 7.79 10.03 18.09
CA ARG A 222 8.15 9.17 19.22
C ARG A 222 8.09 7.73 18.73
N SER A 223 9.25 7.06 18.85
CA SER A 223 9.52 5.64 18.61
C SER A 223 9.30 5.08 17.21
N MET A 224 10.26 5.35 16.30
CA MET A 224 10.74 4.32 15.38
C MET A 224 12.05 3.75 15.91
N GLN A 225 11.94 2.87 16.90
CA GLN A 225 12.89 1.79 17.09
C GLN A 225 12.16 0.56 16.56
N ILE A 226 12.60 0.03 15.42
CA ILE A 226 12.22 -1.31 14.99
C ILE A 226 13.00 -2.26 15.93
N PRO A 227 12.35 -3.09 16.77
CA PRO A 227 13.07 -4.08 17.56
C PRO A 227 13.47 -5.22 16.62
N GLY A 228 14.69 -5.13 16.10
CA GLY A 228 15.41 -6.19 15.39
C GLY A 228 16.91 -6.08 15.73
N PRO A 229 17.70 -7.18 15.62
CA PRO A 229 19.02 -7.27 16.27
C PRO A 229 20.07 -6.27 15.78
N LEU A 230 19.83 -5.58 14.67
CA LEU A 230 20.77 -4.65 14.07
C LEU A 230 20.00 -3.39 13.66
N GLY A 231 19.98 -2.40 14.56
CA GLY A 231 19.50 -1.06 14.24
C GLY A 231 20.38 -0.43 13.17
N MET A 232 19.94 -0.46 11.91
CA MET A 232 20.56 0.27 10.81
C MET A 232 19.59 1.30 10.21
N LYS A 233 20.10 2.52 10.02
CA LYS A 233 19.42 3.62 9.36
C LYS A 233 19.65 3.49 7.85
N CYS A 234 18.62 3.11 7.09
CA CYS A 234 18.67 3.22 5.62
C CYS A 234 18.14 4.62 5.20
N PRO A 235 18.98 5.51 4.62
CA PRO A 235 18.52 6.82 4.19
C PRO A 235 17.74 6.69 2.87
N VAL A 236 16.41 6.63 2.96
CA VAL A 236 15.54 6.83 1.78
C VAL A 236 15.66 8.30 1.36
N GLN A 237 16.46 8.58 0.32
CA GLN A 237 16.51 9.92 -0.27
C GLN A 237 15.19 10.21 -0.99
N ARG A 238 14.39 11.11 -0.40
CA ARG A 238 13.24 11.71 -1.09
C ARG A 238 13.78 12.73 -2.11
N THR A 239 13.83 12.38 -3.38
CA THR A 239 14.05 13.36 -4.45
C THR A 239 12.73 14.08 -4.75
N PRO A 240 12.67 15.43 -4.60
CA PRO A 240 11.50 16.19 -5.00
C PRO A 240 11.37 16.19 -6.53
N TYR A 241 10.14 16.00 -7.00
CA TYR A 241 9.76 15.99 -8.40
C TYR A 241 10.15 17.30 -9.11
N VAL A 242 10.96 17.23 -10.17
CA VAL A 242 11.12 18.33 -11.12
C VAL A 242 10.02 18.18 -12.16
N SER A 243 8.99 19.03 -12.10
CA SER A 243 8.01 19.10 -13.18
C SER A 243 8.73 19.57 -14.45
N ALA A 244 8.78 18.73 -15.48
CA ALA A 244 9.12 19.18 -16.82
C ALA A 244 8.07 20.22 -17.25
N ARG A 245 8.43 21.50 -17.21
CA ARG A 245 7.66 22.55 -17.88
C ARG A 245 7.90 22.36 -19.36
N ASN A 246 6.84 22.11 -20.13
CA ASN A 246 6.88 22.29 -21.57
C ASN A 246 7.21 23.74 -21.88
N SER A 247 8.45 24.01 -22.29
CA SER A 247 8.84 25.22 -22.99
C SER A 247 8.47 25.06 -24.46
N SER A 248 7.30 25.55 -24.85
CA SER A 248 7.02 25.88 -26.25
C SER A 248 7.09 27.41 -26.37
N SER A 249 8.30 27.90 -26.56
CA SER A 249 8.58 29.20 -27.17
C SER A 249 8.41 29.07 -28.68
N ASN A 250 7.49 29.82 -29.27
CA ASN A 250 7.56 30.22 -30.66
C ASN A 250 6.99 31.64 -30.78
N GLU A 251 7.88 32.63 -30.67
CA GLU A 251 7.80 33.90 -31.41
C GLU A 251 7.86 33.49 -32.91
N GLY A 252 7.00 33.90 -33.83
CA GLY A 252 6.50 35.24 -34.14
C GLY A 252 7.14 35.65 -35.48
N HIS A 253 6.36 35.85 -36.54
CA HIS A 253 6.75 36.68 -37.70
C HIS A 253 5.52 37.15 -38.50
N VAL A 254 5.36 38.48 -38.48
CA VAL A 254 4.70 39.42 -39.41
C VAL A 254 3.21 39.27 -39.69
#